data_AF-A0A933EMM3-F1
#
_entry.id   AF-A0A933EMM3-F1
#
_cell.length_a   1.000
_cell.length_b   1.000
_cell.length_c   1.000
_cell.angle_alpha   90.00
_cell.angle_beta   90.00
_cell.angle_gamma   90.00
#
_symmetry.space_group_name_H-M   'P 1'
#
loop_
_entity.id
_entity.type
_entity.pdbx_description
1 polymer ?
#
loop_
_entity_poly.entity_id
_entity_poly.type
_entity_poly.pdbx_seq_one_letter_code
_entity_poly.pdbx_strand_id
1 'polypeptide(L)'
;MTRARLRDLGITIGVHLTGPHNAITDVPGVWVGHRTLIYDEPRIARTGVTVIVPREGYIWNDNAFAGFHSFNGCGESILNTLTAAETTTGYQRRTAHALPLEALQEVMRKYRPVAA
;
A
#
# COMPACT_ATOMS: atom_id res chain seq x y z
N MET A 1 -18.54 -10.85 -15.21
CA MET A 1 -19.26 -10.87 -13.92
C MET A 1 -18.46 -10.06 -12.92
N THR A 2 -19.08 -9.16 -12.19
CA THR A 2 -18.46 -8.46 -11.06
C THR A 2 -18.07 -9.48 -10.01
N ARG A 3 -16.86 -9.38 -9.44
CA ARG A 3 -16.40 -10.31 -8.40
C ARG A 3 -17.26 -10.13 -7.13
N ALA A 4 -17.90 -11.19 -6.67
CA ALA A 4 -18.77 -11.16 -5.48
C ALA A 4 -17.98 -10.81 -4.20
N ARG A 5 -18.63 -10.09 -3.29
CA ARG A 5 -18.19 -9.83 -1.91
C ARG A 5 -19.00 -10.70 -0.94
N LEU A 6 -18.57 -10.80 0.32
CA LEU A 6 -19.20 -11.67 1.33
C LEU A 6 -20.72 -11.43 1.46
N ARG A 7 -21.17 -10.17 1.48
CA ARG A 7 -22.59 -9.83 1.63
C ARG A 7 -23.44 -10.24 0.42
N ASP A 8 -22.87 -10.25 -0.78
CA ASP A 8 -23.53 -10.74 -2.01
C ASP A 8 -23.78 -12.27 -1.93
N LEU A 9 -23.04 -12.95 -1.05
CA LEU A 9 -23.16 -14.38 -0.77
C LEU A 9 -24.02 -14.66 0.49
N GLY A 10 -24.68 -13.66 1.06
CA GLY A 10 -25.52 -13.79 2.26
C GLY A 10 -24.74 -13.83 3.59
N ILE A 11 -23.43 -13.57 3.58
CA ILE A 11 -22.59 -13.62 4.78
C ILE A 11 -22.43 -12.21 5.37
N THR A 12 -22.87 -12.03 6.62
CA THR A 12 -22.72 -10.78 7.38
C THR A 12 -21.85 -11.01 8.62
N ILE A 13 -20.85 -10.16 8.80
CA ILE A 13 -19.93 -10.15 9.95
C ILE A 13 -20.18 -8.88 10.76
N GLY A 14 -20.30 -9.01 12.08
CA GLY A 14 -20.59 -7.90 12.99
C GLY A 14 -22.07 -7.47 12.97
N VAL A 15 -22.39 -6.45 13.78
CA VAL A 15 -23.77 -5.95 13.98
C VAL A 15 -24.02 -4.57 13.38
N HIS A 16 -22.97 -3.90 12.88
CA HIS A 16 -23.06 -2.54 12.34
C HIS A 16 -23.29 -2.54 10.82
N LEU A 17 -23.96 -1.49 10.35
CA LEU A 17 -24.12 -1.20 8.93
C LEU A 17 -22.79 -0.75 8.31
N THR A 18 -22.62 -1.00 7.02
CA THR A 18 -21.45 -0.54 6.26
C THR A 18 -21.71 0.82 5.64
N GLY A 19 -20.65 1.54 5.29
CA GLY A 19 -20.76 2.70 4.40
C GLY A 19 -21.20 2.31 2.98
N PRO A 20 -21.46 3.29 2.10
CA PRO A 20 -21.98 3.07 0.75
C PRO A 20 -21.11 2.17 -0.12
N HIS A 21 -19.78 2.27 -0.01
CA HIS A 21 -18.84 1.43 -0.75
C HIS A 21 -18.42 0.19 0.04
N ASN A 22 -18.75 0.13 1.33
CA ASN A 22 -18.28 -0.87 2.27
C ASN A 22 -16.74 -1.01 2.16
N ALA A 23 -16.04 0.11 2.18
CA ALA A 23 -14.59 0.20 1.91
C ALA A 23 -13.95 1.31 2.75
N ILE A 24 -12.61 1.30 2.87
CA ILE A 24 -11.89 2.34 3.63
C ILE A 24 -12.12 3.75 3.08
N THR A 25 -12.41 3.88 1.79
CA THR A 25 -12.75 5.14 1.11
C THR A 25 -14.12 5.70 1.50
N ASP A 26 -14.91 4.98 2.30
CA ASP A 26 -16.11 5.56 2.92
C ASP A 26 -15.74 6.64 3.97
N VAL A 27 -14.49 6.68 4.42
CA VAL A 27 -13.95 7.79 5.24
C VAL A 27 -13.61 8.96 4.31
N PRO A 28 -14.23 10.15 4.49
CA PRO A 28 -14.00 11.30 3.62
C PRO A 28 -12.52 11.68 3.51
N GLY A 29 -12.09 11.95 2.27
CA GLY A 29 -10.73 12.33 1.94
C GLY A 29 -9.69 11.21 1.94
N VAL A 30 -10.07 9.96 2.24
CA VAL A 30 -9.18 8.80 2.07
C VAL A 30 -9.15 8.36 0.61
N TRP A 31 -7.96 8.20 0.05
CA TRP A 31 -7.76 7.68 -1.30
C TRP A 31 -6.98 6.36 -1.27
N VAL A 32 -7.31 5.47 -2.19
CA VAL A 32 -6.58 4.20 -2.40
C VAL A 32 -6.18 4.09 -3.85
N GLY A 33 -4.90 3.81 -4.09
CA GLY A 33 -4.36 3.50 -5.41
C GLY A 33 -3.62 2.17 -5.36
N HIS A 34 -3.63 1.41 -6.45
CA HIS A 34 -2.81 0.20 -6.54
C HIS A 34 -2.24 0.01 -7.93
N ARG A 35 -1.12 -0.72 -8.01
CA ARG A 35 -0.54 -1.22 -9.24
C ARG A 35 -0.24 -2.69 -9.05
N THR A 36 -0.75 -3.51 -9.96
CA THR A 36 -0.54 -4.95 -9.98
C THR A 36 0.34 -5.31 -11.17
N LEU A 37 1.38 -6.10 -10.94
CA LEU A 37 2.29 -6.62 -11.96
C LEU A 37 2.15 -8.14 -11.99
N ILE A 38 1.73 -8.68 -13.13
CA ILE A 38 1.58 -10.11 -13.36
C ILE A 38 2.25 -10.42 -14.69
N TYR A 39 3.34 -11.17 -14.65
CA TYR A 39 3.97 -11.76 -15.82
C TYR A 39 4.67 -13.06 -15.42
N ASP A 40 4.69 -14.04 -16.33
CA ASP A 40 5.28 -15.36 -16.06
C ASP A 40 6.65 -15.54 -16.75
N GLU A 41 7.04 -14.62 -17.65
CA GLU A 41 8.30 -14.63 -18.41
C GLU A 41 8.97 -13.24 -18.44
N PRO A 42 10.32 -13.16 -18.58
CA PRO A 42 11.29 -14.26 -18.58
C PRO A 42 11.52 -14.87 -17.18
N ARG A 43 10.96 -14.22 -16.15
CA ARG A 43 10.90 -14.72 -14.78
C ARG A 43 9.53 -14.39 -14.21
N ILE A 44 8.94 -15.32 -13.46
CA ILE A 44 7.63 -15.10 -12.83
C ILE A 44 7.70 -13.94 -11.83
N ALA A 45 6.84 -12.94 -12.02
CA ALA A 45 6.53 -11.94 -11.01
C ALA A 45 5.02 -11.72 -10.92
N ARG A 46 4.51 -11.87 -9.69
CA ARG A 46 3.12 -11.62 -9.31
C ARG A 46 3.16 -10.77 -8.06
N THR A 47 3.31 -9.46 -8.26
CA THR A 47 3.60 -8.49 -7.20
C THR A 47 2.81 -7.21 -7.43
N GLY A 48 2.95 -6.24 -6.55
CA GLY A 48 2.30 -4.95 -6.70
C GLY A 48 2.59 -4.01 -5.55
N VAL A 49 2.00 -2.83 -5.65
CA VAL A 49 2.02 -1.80 -4.62
C VAL A 49 0.59 -1.32 -4.41
N THR A 50 0.22 -1.09 -3.15
CA THR A 50 -1.00 -0.38 -2.77
C THR A 50 -0.60 0.83 -1.95
N VAL A 51 -1.19 1.99 -2.26
CA VAL A 51 -0.96 3.26 -1.59
C VAL A 51 -2.28 3.70 -0.99
N ILE A 52 -2.24 4.11 0.27
CA ILE A 52 -3.36 4.72 0.98
C ILE A 52 -2.96 6.15 1.32
N VAL A 53 -3.71 7.12 0.82
CA VAL A 53 -3.56 8.53 1.19
C VAL A 53 -4.60 8.80 2.28
N PRO A 54 -4.19 9.13 3.52
CA PRO A 54 -5.09 9.14 4.67
C PRO A 54 -6.07 10.33 4.70
N ARG A 55 -5.83 11.36 3.89
CA ARG A 55 -6.59 12.61 3.86
C ARG A 55 -6.28 13.40 2.58
N GLU A 56 -7.16 14.33 2.23
CA GLU A 56 -6.91 15.30 1.17
C GLU A 56 -5.86 16.35 1.59
N GLY A 57 -5.34 17.09 0.60
CA GLY A 57 -4.40 18.18 0.81
C GLY A 57 -2.92 17.76 0.84
N TYR A 58 -2.08 18.65 1.36
CA TYR A 58 -0.63 18.48 1.34
C TYR A 58 -0.14 17.68 2.55
N ILE A 59 -0.32 16.36 2.50
CA ILE A 59 0.03 15.40 3.58
C ILE A 59 1.49 15.42 4.04
N TRP A 60 2.36 16.14 3.32
CA TRP A 60 3.77 16.31 3.66
C TRP A 60 4.01 17.27 4.83
N ASN A 61 3.15 18.27 4.99
CA ASN A 61 3.22 19.25 6.10
C ASN A 61 1.98 19.20 6.99
N ASP A 62 0.96 18.47 6.56
CA ASP A 62 -0.31 18.35 7.24
C ASP A 62 -0.48 16.88 7.67
N ASN A 63 0.17 16.55 8.78
CA ASN A 63 0.24 15.18 9.29
C ASN A 63 -1.09 14.73 9.92
N ALA A 64 -1.42 13.44 9.80
CA ALA A 64 -2.53 12.83 10.51
C ALA A 64 -2.06 12.20 11.83
N PHE A 65 -2.86 12.30 12.88
CA PHE A 65 -2.63 11.49 14.08
C PHE A 65 -2.76 10.00 13.73
N ALA A 66 -1.83 9.20 14.24
CA ALA A 66 -1.80 7.77 14.00
C ALA A 66 -1.37 7.02 15.28
N GLY A 67 -1.78 5.76 15.36
CA GLY A 67 -1.33 4.81 16.37
C GLY A 67 -0.97 3.48 15.70
N PHE A 68 -0.08 2.72 16.33
CA PHE A 68 0.31 1.39 15.85
C PHE A 68 0.36 0.40 17.02
N HIS A 69 0.19 -0.88 16.71
CA HIS A 69 0.36 -1.96 17.67
C HIS A 69 1.03 -3.17 16.98
N SER A 70 2.11 -3.69 17.56
CA SER A 70 2.74 -4.94 17.12
C SER A 70 2.22 -6.10 17.95
N PHE A 71 1.37 -6.94 17.35
CA PHE A 71 0.91 -8.18 17.98
C PHE A 71 1.98 -9.28 17.90
N ASN A 72 2.61 -9.41 16.73
CA ASN A 72 3.76 -10.27 16.49
C ASN A 72 4.74 -9.56 15.54
N GLY A 73 6.01 -9.47 15.92
CA GLY A 73 7.03 -8.71 15.18
C GLY A 73 7.62 -9.40 13.96
N CYS A 74 7.03 -10.50 13.46
CA CYS A 74 7.47 -11.15 12.24
C CYS A 74 6.93 -10.41 11.00
N GLY A 75 7.35 -9.16 10.81
CA GLY A 75 6.94 -8.29 9.73
C GLY A 75 7.53 -6.89 9.86
N GLU A 76 7.58 -6.15 8.75
CA GLU A 76 8.12 -4.80 8.69
C GLU A 76 6.99 -3.78 8.50
N SER A 77 7.08 -2.61 9.15
CA SER A 77 6.00 -1.62 9.16
C SER A 77 6.51 -0.17 9.24
N ILE A 78 7.57 0.15 8.50
CA ILE A 78 8.07 1.53 8.34
C ILE A 78 8.70 1.73 6.96
N LEU A 79 8.60 2.96 6.43
CA LEU A 79 9.27 3.36 5.18
C LEU A 79 10.80 3.25 5.31
N ASN A 80 11.35 3.53 6.50
CA ASN A 80 12.79 3.54 6.73
C ASN A 80 13.45 2.19 6.39
N THR A 81 12.84 1.06 6.76
CA THR A 81 13.37 -0.27 6.41
C THR A 81 13.37 -0.49 4.90
N LEU A 82 12.31 -0.07 4.18
CA LEU A 82 12.26 -0.20 2.72
C LEU A 82 13.32 0.65 2.02
N THR A 83 13.63 1.83 2.55
CA THR A 83 14.63 2.74 1.98
C THR A 83 16.06 2.47 2.45
N ALA A 84 16.25 1.74 3.55
CA ALA A 84 17.55 1.32 4.06
C ALA A 84 17.96 -0.10 3.62
N ALA A 85 17.03 -0.86 3.05
CA ALA A 85 17.30 -2.22 2.58
C ALA A 85 18.33 -2.22 1.45
N GLU A 86 19.33 -3.09 1.56
CA GLU A 86 20.33 -3.33 0.53
C GLU A 86 19.96 -4.56 -0.32
N THR A 87 20.45 -4.58 -1.57
CA THR A 87 20.24 -5.73 -2.45
C THR A 87 20.93 -6.94 -1.83
N THR A 88 20.15 -7.96 -1.51
CA THR A 88 20.64 -9.16 -0.83
C THR A 88 20.34 -10.40 -1.67
N THR A 89 21.32 -11.29 -1.78
CA THR A 89 21.14 -12.61 -2.42
C THR A 89 21.14 -13.69 -1.35
N GLY A 90 19.98 -14.33 -1.17
CA GLY A 90 19.78 -15.37 -0.17
C GLY A 90 19.88 -16.79 -0.73
N TYR A 91 19.27 -17.72 0.00
CA TYR A 91 19.18 -19.13 -0.34
C TYR A 91 18.71 -19.37 -1.79
N GLN A 92 19.28 -20.39 -2.45
CA GLN A 92 19.04 -20.72 -3.87
C GLN A 92 19.27 -19.56 -4.85
N ARG A 93 20.23 -18.66 -4.56
CA ARG A 93 20.57 -17.50 -5.42
C ARG A 93 19.38 -16.59 -5.70
N ARG A 94 18.39 -16.53 -4.79
CA ARG A 94 17.26 -15.60 -4.91
C ARG A 94 17.72 -14.22 -4.45
N THR A 95 17.77 -13.28 -5.38
CA THR A 95 18.08 -11.88 -5.09
C THR A 95 16.81 -11.08 -4.81
N ALA A 96 16.80 -10.37 -3.69
CA ALA A 96 15.86 -9.30 -3.39
C ALA A 96 16.58 -7.97 -3.64
N HIS A 97 16.12 -7.20 -4.61
CA HIS A 97 16.74 -5.93 -4.98
C HIS A 97 16.26 -4.82 -4.05
N ALA A 98 17.20 -3.97 -3.61
CA ALA A 98 16.90 -2.72 -2.93
C ALA A 98 16.01 -1.84 -3.81
N LEU A 99 15.23 -0.99 -3.17
CA LEU A 99 14.45 0.02 -3.88
C LEU A 99 15.40 1.06 -4.49
N PRO A 100 15.30 1.39 -5.79
CA PRO A 100 16.11 2.43 -6.39
C PRO A 100 15.69 3.81 -5.86
N LEU A 101 16.42 4.31 -4.85
CA LEU A 101 16.04 5.51 -4.11
C LEU A 101 15.97 6.76 -4.99
N GLU A 102 16.85 6.88 -5.98
CA GLU A 102 16.88 8.03 -6.90
C GLU A 102 15.61 8.08 -7.76
N ALA A 103 15.19 6.94 -8.31
CA ALA A 103 13.96 6.82 -9.09
C ALA A 103 12.73 7.04 -8.21
N LEU A 104 12.75 6.51 -6.97
CA LEU A 104 11.69 6.80 -5.99
C LEU A 104 11.59 8.31 -5.74
N GLN A 105 12.71 8.99 -5.47
CA GLN A 105 12.74 10.43 -5.23
C GLN A 105 12.28 11.24 -6.45
N GLU A 106 12.59 10.81 -7.67
CA GLU A 106 12.07 11.42 -8.89
C GLU A 106 10.55 11.29 -8.98
N VAL A 107 10.00 10.09 -8.78
CA VAL A 107 8.56 9.85 -8.75
C VAL A 107 7.89 10.69 -7.66
N MET A 108 8.46 10.70 -6.46
CA MET A 108 7.95 11.50 -5.34
C MET A 108 7.96 12.99 -5.68
N ARG A 109 9.03 13.54 -6.27
CA ARG A 109 9.08 14.96 -6.69
C ARG A 109 8.06 15.27 -7.77
N LYS A 110 7.92 14.39 -8.76
CA LYS A 110 6.97 14.56 -9.87
C LYS A 110 5.52 14.64 -9.40
N TYR A 111 5.15 13.80 -8.43
CA TYR A 111 3.79 13.73 -7.90
C TYR A 111 3.61 14.44 -6.55
N ARG A 112 4.65 15.13 -6.06
CA ARG A 112 4.55 15.97 -4.87
C ARG A 112 3.57 17.09 -5.21
N PRO A 113 2.43 17.21 -4.50
CA PRO A 113 1.54 18.33 -4.75
C PRO A 113 2.31 19.63 -4.48
N VAL A 114 2.12 20.66 -5.30
CA VAL A 114 2.67 21.97 -4.97
C VAL A 114 1.77 22.55 -3.87
N ALA A 115 2.36 23.10 -2.81
CA ALA A 115 1.57 23.82 -1.82
C ALA A 115 0.83 24.97 -2.53
N ALA A 116 -0.48 25.06 -2.33
CA ALA A 116 -1.28 26.19 -2.80
C ALA A 116 -0.89 27.48 -2.07
#